data_AF-A0A2P4YSW1-F1
#
_entry.id   AF-A0A2P4YSW1-F1
#
_cell.length_a   1.000
_cell.length_b   1.000
_cell.length_c   1.000
_cell.angle_alpha   90.00
_cell.angle_beta   90.00
_cell.angle_gamma   90.00
#
_symmetry.space_group_name_H-M   'P 1'
#
loop_
_entity.id
_entity.type
_entity.pdbx_description
1 polymer ?
#
loop_
_entity_poly.entity_id
_entity_poly.type
_entity_poly.pdbx_seq_one_letter_code
_entity_poly.pdbx_strand_id
1 'polypeptide(L)'
;MSLAFLSKKSWHTANLRNVEKVWIAEQKHAAEEKKVAELRKNIEEERQMQELRQLQAAQGNKSAAVERVDWMYEGPSAAREKTAEEYLLGKEYKGEDEKAAKGDVDLSTTTKYGSLALTKTALPANDAFQRLNEDPMMLIRKRQQAAREQVLKNPVKMKRIKDEVDRLKEDKKSRKKAKKAAKKERKHARREKRRLKKRKHEDDDSGVSDLSEDDDEKEADHRHKDYSPRHHREHGRDRERGRSRSRSESRRKPLDTKGKYGLISKAGAVESKDVDKTSLGPNTKYLAKAREAKRLEEEERRRKLGTSAHRGSCELTDEEKKRLGQQMVEDAKQREEYIAKRATMKKDELDKREQVATSSNPEFLRKLHSEAYLDGESNMSDRLRRNAHYIQRKADASNFLSK
;
A
#
# COMPACT_ATOMS: atom_id res chain seq x y z
N MET A 1 -20.51 -22.59 37.40
CA MET A 1 -20.93 -22.44 35.99
C MET A 1 -19.68 -22.44 35.13
N SER A 2 -19.54 -23.38 34.19
CA SER A 2 -18.29 -23.60 33.46
C SER A 2 -18.00 -22.50 32.42
N LEU A 3 -16.73 -22.11 32.30
CA LEU A 3 -16.21 -21.10 31.35
C LEU A 3 -16.32 -21.51 29.87
N ALA A 4 -17.01 -22.61 29.57
CA ALA A 4 -17.16 -23.19 28.23
C ALA A 4 -17.84 -22.26 27.21
N PHE A 5 -18.49 -21.18 27.65
CA PHE A 5 -19.03 -20.18 26.72
C PHE A 5 -17.93 -19.32 26.07
N LEU A 6 -16.76 -19.19 26.68
CA LEU A 6 -15.65 -18.39 26.14
C LEU A 6 -15.06 -19.02 24.87
N SER A 7 -15.01 -20.35 24.77
CA SER A 7 -14.51 -21.04 23.57
C SER A 7 -15.38 -20.86 22.33
N LYS A 8 -16.66 -20.50 22.51
CA LYS A 8 -17.56 -20.13 21.43
C LYS A 8 -17.28 -18.73 20.86
N LYS A 9 -16.50 -17.90 21.56
CA LYS A 9 -16.14 -16.55 21.10
C LYS A 9 -15.01 -16.62 20.07
N SER A 10 -15.08 -15.72 19.09
CA SER A 10 -14.14 -15.68 17.95
C SER A 10 -12.72 -15.25 18.31
N TRP A 11 -12.52 -14.60 19.46
CA TRP A 11 -11.21 -14.12 19.92
C TRP A 11 -10.54 -15.06 20.92
N HIS A 12 -11.24 -16.08 21.41
CA HIS A 12 -10.69 -16.96 22.43
C HIS A 12 -9.63 -17.90 21.85
N THR A 13 -8.52 -18.09 22.54
CA THR A 13 -7.35 -18.84 22.06
C THR A 13 -7.63 -20.33 21.92
N ALA A 14 -8.46 -20.90 22.80
CA ALA A 14 -8.86 -22.31 22.73
C ALA A 14 -9.94 -22.60 21.67
N ASN A 15 -10.37 -21.59 20.89
CA ASN A 15 -11.24 -21.82 19.75
C ASN A 15 -10.46 -22.57 18.65
N LEU A 16 -10.97 -23.71 18.17
CA LEU A 16 -10.32 -24.54 17.14
C LEU A 16 -9.84 -23.73 15.92
N ARG A 17 -10.61 -22.74 15.47
CA ARG A 17 -10.23 -21.88 14.33
C ARG A 17 -9.03 -20.98 14.61
N ASN A 18 -8.84 -20.60 15.88
CA ASN A 18 -7.70 -19.78 16.28
C ASN A 18 -6.48 -20.65 16.54
N VAL A 19 -6.65 -21.84 17.13
CA VAL A 19 -5.61 -22.86 17.25
C VAL A 19 -5.07 -23.23 15.88
N GLU A 20 -5.94 -23.47 14.89
CA GLU A 20 -5.54 -23.76 13.51
C GLU A 20 -4.74 -22.61 12.87
N LYS A 21 -5.17 -21.35 13.06
CA LYS A 21 -4.42 -20.18 12.56
C LYS A 21 -3.04 -20.06 13.18
N VAL A 22 -2.94 -20.28 14.50
CA VAL A 22 -1.66 -20.25 15.22
C VAL A 22 -0.76 -21.37 14.70
N TRP A 23 -1.29 -22.59 14.56
CA TRP A 23 -0.54 -23.72 14.01
C TRP A 23 -0.03 -23.48 12.59
N ILE A 24 -0.85 -22.88 11.71
CA ILE A 24 -0.41 -22.49 10.35
C ILE A 24 0.69 -21.42 10.42
N ALA A 25 0.58 -20.46 11.34
CA ALA A 25 1.58 -19.42 11.52
C ALA A 25 2.90 -20.01 12.06
N GLU A 26 2.83 -20.92 13.02
CA GLU A 26 3.99 -21.64 13.58
C GLU A 26 4.67 -22.50 12.51
N GLN A 27 3.92 -23.22 11.68
CA GLN A 27 4.49 -23.97 10.56
C GLN A 27 5.23 -23.06 9.56
N LYS A 28 4.63 -21.92 9.21
CA LYS A 28 5.27 -20.95 8.31
C LYS A 28 6.53 -20.38 8.93
N HIS A 29 6.48 -20.00 10.21
CA HIS A 29 7.64 -19.51 10.94
C HIS A 29 8.76 -20.55 10.98
N ALA A 30 8.44 -21.82 11.28
CA ALA A 30 9.42 -22.90 11.29
C ALA A 30 10.04 -23.14 9.90
N ALA A 31 9.27 -22.99 8.81
CA ALA A 31 9.80 -23.08 7.45
C ALA A 31 10.72 -21.89 7.11
N GLU A 32 10.36 -20.69 7.54
CA GLU A 32 11.18 -19.48 7.38
C GLU A 32 12.49 -19.58 8.18
N GLU A 33 12.43 -20.06 9.43
CA GLU A 33 13.62 -20.27 10.27
C GLU A 33 14.59 -21.28 9.66
N LYS A 34 14.08 -22.39 9.11
CA LYS A 34 14.91 -23.36 8.38
C LYS A 34 15.60 -22.72 7.19
N LYS A 35 14.88 -21.95 6.38
CA LYS A 35 15.45 -21.23 5.24
C LYS A 35 16.50 -20.19 5.66
N VAL A 36 16.25 -19.48 6.75
CA VAL A 36 17.22 -18.52 7.31
C VAL A 36 18.46 -19.24 7.85
N ALA A 37 18.30 -20.40 8.49
CA ALA A 37 19.41 -21.21 8.97
C ALA A 37 20.28 -21.73 7.82
N GLU A 38 19.66 -22.20 6.73
CA GLU A 38 20.37 -22.59 5.50
C GLU A 38 21.16 -21.41 4.91
N LEU A 39 20.54 -20.22 4.80
CA LEU A 39 21.24 -19.03 4.31
C LEU A 39 22.40 -18.60 5.23
N ARG A 40 22.22 -18.68 6.55
CA ARG A 40 23.29 -18.41 7.51
C ARG A 40 24.45 -19.39 7.35
N LYS A 41 24.15 -20.67 7.11
CA LYS A 41 25.16 -21.69 6.85
C LYS A 41 25.94 -21.37 5.57
N ASN A 42 25.26 -21.00 4.49
CA ASN A 42 25.92 -20.61 3.24
C ASN A 42 26.83 -19.39 3.42
N ILE A 43 26.39 -18.37 4.14
CA ILE A 43 27.22 -17.18 4.44
C ILE A 43 28.45 -17.56 5.25
N GLU A 44 28.32 -18.48 6.20
CA GLU A 44 29.46 -18.95 6.99
C GLU A 44 30.45 -19.77 6.15
N GLU A 45 29.94 -20.62 5.25
CA GLU A 45 30.77 -21.35 4.28
C GLU A 45 31.49 -20.39 3.33
N GLU A 46 30.82 -19.36 2.82
CA GLU A 46 31.42 -18.30 2.00
C GLU A 46 32.53 -17.55 2.77
N ARG A 47 32.31 -17.24 4.05
CA ARG A 47 33.32 -16.60 4.91
C ARG A 47 34.53 -17.50 5.13
N GLN A 48 34.34 -18.78 5.40
CA GLN A 48 35.43 -19.74 5.56
C GLN A 48 36.26 -19.85 4.28
N MET A 49 35.59 -19.91 3.12
CA MET A 49 36.28 -19.92 1.81
C MET A 49 37.05 -18.62 1.57
N GLN A 50 36.48 -17.48 1.94
CA GLN A 50 37.15 -16.18 1.83
C GLN A 50 38.37 -16.09 2.75
N GLU A 51 38.28 -16.58 3.99
CA GLU A 51 39.40 -16.62 4.94
C GLU A 51 40.54 -17.52 4.42
N LEU A 52 40.23 -18.71 3.92
CA LEU A 52 41.21 -19.60 3.29
C LEU A 52 41.89 -18.91 2.09
N ARG A 53 41.13 -18.20 1.26
CA ARG A 53 41.66 -17.45 0.12
C ARG A 53 42.59 -16.32 0.57
N GLN A 54 42.23 -15.60 1.63
CA GLN A 54 43.08 -14.56 2.23
C GLN A 54 44.39 -15.15 2.77
N LEU A 55 44.33 -16.29 3.46
CA LEU A 55 45.52 -16.99 3.95
C LEU A 55 46.42 -17.47 2.80
N GLN A 56 45.85 -18.01 1.73
CA GLN A 56 46.61 -18.40 0.53
C GLN A 56 47.26 -17.22 -0.18
N ALA A 57 46.56 -16.08 -0.24
CA ALA A 57 47.10 -14.84 -0.79
C ALA A 57 48.27 -14.31 0.08
N ALA A 58 48.13 -14.35 1.41
CA ALA A 58 49.17 -13.96 2.35
C ALA A 58 50.42 -14.86 2.25
N GLN A 59 50.24 -16.15 1.93
CA GLN A 59 51.33 -17.09 1.64
C GLN A 59 51.96 -16.90 0.24
N GLY A 60 51.48 -15.94 -0.57
CA GLY A 60 52.10 -15.55 -1.84
C GLY A 60 51.47 -16.17 -3.10
N ASN A 61 50.34 -16.87 -2.99
CA ASN A 61 49.63 -17.37 -4.16
C ASN A 61 48.85 -16.24 -4.85
N LYS A 62 49.46 -15.65 -5.90
CA LYS A 62 48.90 -14.51 -6.66
C LYS A 62 47.54 -14.80 -7.31
N SER A 63 47.22 -16.08 -7.57
CA SER A 63 45.93 -16.48 -8.15
C SER A 63 44.77 -16.37 -7.15
N ALA A 64 45.04 -16.59 -5.85
CA ALA A 64 44.07 -16.42 -4.78
C ALA A 64 43.83 -14.94 -4.44
N ALA A 65 44.85 -14.09 -4.64
CA ALA A 65 44.78 -12.64 -4.39
C ALA A 65 43.89 -11.87 -5.37
N VAL A 66 43.71 -12.37 -6.60
CA VAL A 66 42.76 -11.76 -7.55
C VAL A 66 41.36 -12.19 -7.14
N GLU A 67 40.56 -11.28 -6.59
CA GLU A 67 39.13 -11.52 -6.32
C GLU A 67 38.39 -11.74 -7.66
N ARG A 68 38.37 -13.00 -8.11
CA ARG A 68 37.50 -13.43 -9.20
C ARG A 68 36.05 -13.36 -8.73
N VAL A 69 35.22 -12.84 -9.61
CA VAL A 69 33.80 -12.60 -9.38
C VAL A 69 33.05 -13.91 -9.60
N ASP A 70 33.12 -14.82 -8.62
CA ASP A 70 32.61 -16.19 -8.76
C ASP A 70 31.08 -16.22 -8.97
N TRP A 71 30.34 -15.24 -8.46
CA TRP A 71 28.90 -15.08 -8.74
C TRP A 71 28.57 -14.87 -10.23
N MET A 72 29.52 -14.35 -11.02
CA MET A 72 29.36 -14.18 -12.47
C MET A 72 29.53 -15.51 -13.22
N TYR A 73 30.35 -16.41 -12.68
CA TYR A 73 30.65 -17.70 -13.30
C TYR A 73 29.74 -18.82 -12.81
N GLU A 74 29.20 -18.76 -11.59
CA GLU A 74 28.29 -19.77 -11.03
C GLU A 74 26.83 -19.71 -11.54
N GLY A 75 26.56 -18.94 -12.59
CA GLY A 75 25.25 -18.89 -13.24
C GLY A 75 24.82 -20.24 -13.85
N PRO A 76 23.61 -20.32 -14.44
CA PRO A 76 23.07 -21.56 -15.02
C PRO A 76 23.97 -22.25 -16.07
N SER A 77 24.93 -21.53 -16.63
CA SER A 77 25.96 -22.09 -17.53
C SER A 77 27.01 -22.94 -16.79
N ALA A 78 27.44 -22.59 -15.57
CA ALA A 78 28.36 -23.42 -14.80
C ALA A 78 27.72 -24.70 -14.26
N ALA A 79 26.40 -24.69 -14.02
CA ALA A 79 25.66 -25.93 -13.73
C ALA A 79 25.74 -26.92 -14.90
N ARG A 80 25.72 -26.42 -16.15
CA ARG A 80 25.92 -27.24 -17.36
C ARG A 80 27.35 -27.73 -17.50
N GLU A 81 28.35 -26.92 -17.14
CA GLU A 81 29.76 -27.34 -17.14
C GLU A 81 30.00 -28.47 -16.14
N LYS A 82 29.45 -28.39 -14.93
CA LYS A 82 29.53 -29.49 -13.94
C LYS A 82 28.89 -30.79 -14.47
N THR A 83 27.73 -30.72 -15.13
CA THR A 83 27.12 -31.91 -15.77
C THR A 83 27.92 -32.45 -16.96
N ALA A 84 28.64 -31.59 -17.67
CA ALA A 84 29.48 -31.98 -18.81
C ALA A 84 30.77 -32.66 -18.33
N GLU A 85 31.42 -32.13 -17.29
CA GLU A 85 32.60 -32.74 -16.66
C GLU A 85 32.27 -34.10 -16.04
N GLU A 86 31.11 -34.25 -15.39
CA GLU A 86 30.64 -35.54 -14.87
C GLU A 86 30.38 -36.57 -15.98
N TYR A 87 29.89 -36.13 -17.14
CA TYR A 87 29.71 -36.98 -18.32
C TYR A 87 31.05 -37.40 -18.94
N LEU A 88 32.03 -36.49 -18.99
CA LEU A 88 33.41 -36.79 -19.41
C LEU A 88 34.12 -37.77 -18.45
N LEU A 89 33.74 -37.76 -17.17
CA LEU A 89 34.17 -38.74 -16.16
C LEU A 89 33.39 -40.08 -16.22
N GLY A 90 32.53 -40.27 -17.22
CA GLY A 90 31.86 -41.54 -17.51
C GLY A 90 30.57 -41.79 -16.72
N LYS A 91 30.02 -40.79 -16.02
CA LYS A 91 28.67 -40.89 -15.44
C LYS A 91 27.63 -40.70 -16.55
N GLU A 92 26.62 -41.56 -16.57
CA GLU A 92 25.56 -41.49 -17.58
C GLU A 92 24.82 -40.15 -17.51
N TYR A 93 24.70 -39.50 -18.68
CA TYR A 93 23.94 -38.26 -18.83
C TYR A 93 22.46 -38.52 -18.61
N LYS A 94 21.94 -38.12 -17.44
CA LYS A 94 20.50 -38.14 -17.16
C LYS A 94 19.87 -36.89 -17.78
N GLY A 95 19.32 -37.04 -18.99
CA GLY A 95 18.61 -35.97 -19.72
C GLY A 95 17.27 -35.54 -19.12
N GLU A 96 17.17 -35.35 -17.79
CA GLU A 96 15.96 -34.82 -17.17
C GLU A 96 15.73 -33.33 -17.49
N ASP A 97 16.78 -32.59 -17.83
CA ASP A 97 16.68 -31.18 -18.22
C ASP A 97 16.15 -30.97 -19.65
N GLU A 98 16.10 -32.00 -20.50
CA GLU A 98 15.49 -31.88 -21.83
C GLU A 98 13.96 -31.71 -21.77
N LYS A 99 13.30 -32.21 -20.72
CA LYS A 99 11.84 -32.08 -20.60
C LYS A 99 11.38 -30.68 -20.17
N ALA A 100 12.28 -29.86 -19.63
CA ALA A 100 12.03 -28.43 -19.44
C ALA A 100 12.32 -27.60 -20.71
N ALA A 101 13.01 -28.19 -21.69
CA ALA A 101 13.46 -27.54 -22.93
C ALA A 101 12.70 -27.96 -24.20
N LYS A 102 11.65 -28.81 -24.11
CA LYS A 102 10.70 -29.04 -25.22
C LYS A 102 9.64 -27.95 -25.34
N GLY A 103 10.07 -26.69 -25.28
CA GLY A 103 9.31 -25.54 -25.72
C GLY A 103 9.93 -25.01 -27.01
N ASP A 104 9.62 -25.67 -28.12
CA ASP A 104 9.70 -25.15 -29.50
C ASP A 104 10.83 -24.13 -29.73
N VAL A 105 12.08 -24.59 -29.73
CA VAL A 105 13.23 -23.77 -30.10
C VAL A 105 13.68 -24.23 -31.48
N ASP A 106 13.33 -23.45 -32.50
CA ASP A 106 13.79 -23.63 -33.86
C ASP A 106 15.31 -23.79 -33.90
N LEU A 107 15.76 -24.99 -34.24
CA LEU A 107 17.17 -25.40 -34.34
C LEU A 107 17.93 -24.67 -35.47
N SER A 108 17.29 -23.75 -36.20
CA SER A 108 17.90 -22.98 -37.30
C SER A 108 18.64 -21.71 -36.86
N THR A 109 18.47 -21.26 -35.61
CA THR A 109 19.14 -20.04 -35.10
C THR A 109 20.38 -20.32 -34.25
N THR A 110 20.58 -21.55 -33.78
CA THR A 110 21.65 -21.88 -32.82
C THR A 110 22.93 -22.39 -33.46
N THR A 111 22.91 -22.87 -34.71
CA THR A 111 24.11 -23.38 -35.40
C THR A 111 25.01 -22.29 -35.99
N LYS A 112 24.70 -21.00 -35.78
CA LYS A 112 25.49 -19.87 -36.32
C LYS A 112 26.56 -19.33 -35.38
N TYR A 113 26.73 -19.91 -34.20
CA TYR A 113 27.60 -19.37 -33.15
C TYR A 113 28.73 -20.32 -32.71
N GLY A 114 28.96 -21.43 -33.43
CA GLY A 114 29.97 -22.42 -33.08
C GLY A 114 31.38 -22.23 -33.67
N SER A 115 31.55 -21.43 -34.73
CA SER A 115 32.88 -21.30 -35.38
C SER A 115 33.25 -19.87 -35.83
N LEU A 116 32.50 -18.85 -35.41
CA LEU A 116 32.72 -17.46 -35.81
C LEU A 116 33.09 -16.51 -34.66
N ALA A 117 33.29 -17.05 -33.45
CA ALA A 117 33.67 -16.27 -32.27
C ALA A 117 35.17 -15.94 -32.19
N LEU A 118 35.96 -16.36 -33.20
CA LEU A 118 37.39 -16.05 -33.29
C LEU A 118 37.74 -15.10 -34.44
N THR A 119 36.79 -14.73 -35.28
CA THR A 119 37.03 -13.91 -36.48
C THR A 119 35.87 -12.96 -36.75
N LYS A 120 35.75 -11.89 -35.95
CA LYS A 120 35.07 -10.64 -36.37
C LYS A 120 35.34 -9.55 -35.35
N THR A 121 36.36 -8.76 -35.66
CA THR A 121 36.34 -7.33 -35.40
C THR A 121 35.00 -6.78 -35.89
N ALA A 122 34.09 -6.51 -34.96
CA ALA A 122 32.73 -6.06 -35.26
C ALA A 122 32.78 -4.71 -35.97
N LEU A 123 32.09 -4.61 -37.11
CA LEU A 123 31.82 -3.31 -37.73
C LEU A 123 30.95 -2.47 -36.75
N PRO A 124 31.25 -1.17 -36.55
CA PRO A 124 30.63 -0.34 -35.51
C PRO A 124 29.10 -0.20 -35.62
N ALA A 125 28.50 -0.47 -36.78
CA ALA A 125 27.05 -0.47 -36.98
C ALA A 125 26.33 -1.67 -36.32
N ASN A 126 26.99 -2.83 -36.22
CA ASN A 126 26.40 -4.04 -35.64
C ASN A 126 26.58 -4.06 -34.11
N ASP A 127 27.64 -3.42 -33.62
CA ASP A 127 27.95 -3.25 -32.21
C ASP A 127 26.89 -2.40 -31.47
N ALA A 128 26.38 -1.33 -32.11
CA ALA A 128 25.28 -0.54 -31.54
C ALA A 128 23.96 -1.33 -31.44
N PHE A 129 23.66 -2.16 -32.44
CA PHE A 129 22.46 -3.01 -32.46
C PHE A 129 22.55 -4.15 -31.42
N GLN A 130 23.73 -4.74 -31.25
CA GLN A 130 23.99 -5.75 -30.22
C GLN A 130 23.92 -5.13 -28.83
N ARG A 131 24.57 -3.99 -28.57
CA ARG A 131 24.48 -3.28 -27.28
C ARG A 131 23.05 -2.92 -26.89
N LEU A 132 22.23 -2.48 -27.85
CA LEU A 132 20.83 -2.15 -27.58
C LEU A 132 19.98 -3.41 -27.39
N ASN A 133 20.33 -4.53 -28.04
CA ASN A 133 19.59 -5.79 -27.94
C ASN A 133 20.00 -6.69 -26.78
N GLU A 134 21.23 -6.56 -26.33
CA GLU A 134 21.85 -7.31 -25.25
C GLU A 134 21.80 -6.50 -23.93
N ASP A 135 21.24 -5.29 -23.95
CA ASP A 135 20.90 -4.53 -22.75
C ASP A 135 19.97 -5.37 -21.83
N PRO A 136 20.33 -5.60 -20.55
CA PRO A 136 19.52 -6.37 -19.61
C PRO A 136 18.08 -5.85 -19.47
N MET A 137 17.86 -4.53 -19.58
CA MET A 137 16.51 -3.96 -19.52
C MET A 137 15.67 -4.32 -20.74
N MET A 138 16.30 -4.38 -21.90
CA MET A 138 15.66 -4.72 -23.16
C MET A 138 15.38 -6.23 -23.22
N LEU A 139 16.27 -7.06 -22.67
CA LEU A 139 16.03 -8.50 -22.48
C LEU A 139 14.82 -8.77 -21.56
N ILE A 140 14.71 -8.03 -20.44
CA ILE A 140 13.54 -8.11 -19.55
C ILE A 140 12.26 -7.73 -20.31
N ARG A 141 12.29 -6.67 -21.12
CA ARG A 141 11.14 -6.23 -21.92
C ARG A 141 10.72 -7.25 -22.97
N LYS A 142 11.68 -7.86 -23.69
CA LYS A 142 11.40 -8.95 -24.64
C LYS A 142 10.79 -10.16 -23.93
N ARG A 143 11.32 -10.55 -22.76
CA ARG A 143 10.78 -11.65 -21.95
C ARG A 143 9.36 -11.36 -21.47
N GLN A 144 9.08 -10.13 -21.06
CA GLN A 144 7.72 -9.70 -20.67
C GLN A 144 6.74 -9.75 -21.86
N GLN A 145 7.17 -9.31 -23.04
CA GLN A 145 6.36 -9.38 -24.27
C GLN A 145 6.08 -10.84 -24.66
N ALA A 146 7.10 -11.69 -24.67
CA ALA A 146 6.95 -13.12 -24.95
C ALA A 146 6.02 -13.82 -23.95
N ALA A 147 6.12 -13.52 -22.65
CA ALA A 147 5.22 -14.06 -21.64
C ALA A 147 3.76 -13.61 -21.86
N ARG A 148 3.55 -12.34 -22.24
CA ARG A 148 2.22 -11.82 -22.59
C ARG A 148 1.65 -12.52 -23.82
N GLU A 149 2.46 -12.72 -24.85
CA GLU A 149 2.07 -13.44 -26.07
C GLU A 149 1.78 -14.92 -25.78
N GLN A 150 2.55 -15.58 -24.92
CA GLN A 150 2.27 -16.95 -24.48
C GLN A 150 0.94 -17.07 -23.75
N VAL A 151 0.59 -16.08 -22.91
CA VAL A 151 -0.73 -16.04 -22.26
C VAL A 151 -1.84 -15.82 -23.29
N LEU A 152 -1.64 -14.90 -24.25
CA LEU A 152 -2.60 -14.63 -25.32
C LEU A 152 -2.79 -15.82 -26.27
N LYS A 153 -1.70 -16.51 -26.64
CA LYS A 153 -1.68 -17.69 -27.51
C LYS A 153 -2.34 -18.89 -26.84
N ASN A 154 -2.42 -18.92 -25.50
CA ASN A 154 -3.11 -19.98 -24.77
C ASN A 154 -4.60 -19.66 -24.59
N PRO A 155 -5.51 -20.29 -25.36
CA PRO A 155 -6.94 -19.97 -25.31
C PRO A 155 -7.61 -20.32 -23.97
N VAL A 156 -7.08 -21.32 -23.23
CA VAL A 156 -7.62 -21.71 -21.92
C VAL A 156 -7.29 -20.65 -20.87
N LYS A 157 -6.04 -20.15 -20.86
CA LYS A 157 -5.64 -19.05 -19.96
C LYS A 157 -6.40 -17.77 -20.30
N MET A 158 -6.59 -17.46 -21.59
CA MET A 158 -7.37 -16.29 -22.01
C MET A 158 -8.85 -16.37 -21.60
N LYS A 159 -9.48 -17.54 -21.72
CA LYS A 159 -10.86 -17.75 -21.24
C LYS A 159 -10.96 -17.53 -19.73
N ARG A 160 -10.07 -18.14 -18.94
CA ARG A 160 -10.04 -17.95 -17.48
C ARG A 160 -9.86 -16.49 -17.07
N ILE A 161 -8.96 -15.76 -17.74
CA ILE A 161 -8.75 -14.33 -17.49
C ILE A 161 -10.00 -13.52 -17.84
N LYS A 162 -10.65 -13.83 -18.97
CA LYS A 162 -11.88 -13.15 -19.39
C LYS A 162 -13.02 -13.37 -18.39
N ASP A 163 -13.22 -14.62 -17.97
CA ASP A 163 -14.27 -14.99 -17.01
C ASP A 163 -14.07 -14.28 -15.66
N GLU A 164 -12.82 -14.23 -15.16
CA GLU A 164 -12.50 -13.52 -13.92
C GLU A 164 -12.71 -12.00 -14.04
N VAL A 165 -12.33 -11.40 -15.18
CA VAL A 165 -12.56 -9.98 -15.44
C VAL A 165 -14.05 -9.65 -15.49
N ASP A 166 -14.86 -10.51 -16.10
CA ASP A 166 -16.30 -10.30 -16.19
C ASP A 166 -16.98 -10.48 -14.82
N ARG A 167 -16.56 -11.47 -14.02
CA ARG A 167 -16.97 -11.61 -12.61
C ARG A 167 -16.64 -10.36 -11.79
N LEU A 168 -15.42 -9.82 -11.90
CA LEU A 168 -15.04 -8.59 -11.19
C LEU A 168 -15.89 -7.37 -11.60
N LYS A 169 -16.28 -7.28 -12.88
CA LYS A 169 -17.20 -6.22 -13.34
C LYS A 169 -18.59 -6.40 -12.75
N GLU A 170 -19.08 -7.63 -12.66
CA GLU A 170 -20.37 -7.94 -12.03
C GLU A 170 -20.37 -7.63 -10.53
N ASP A 171 -19.32 -8.02 -9.81
CA ASP A 171 -19.13 -7.69 -8.39
C ASP A 171 -19.06 -6.17 -8.17
N LYS A 172 -18.39 -5.43 -9.06
CA LYS A 172 -18.38 -3.96 -9.01
C LYS A 172 -19.76 -3.36 -9.25
N LYS A 173 -20.55 -3.92 -10.19
CA LYS A 173 -21.94 -3.49 -10.47
C LYS A 173 -22.86 -3.81 -9.28
N SER A 174 -22.79 -5.01 -8.71
CA SER A 174 -23.58 -5.45 -7.56
C SER A 174 -23.28 -4.60 -6.33
N ARG A 175 -21.99 -4.35 -6.03
CA ARG A 175 -21.56 -3.44 -4.95
C ARG A 175 -22.07 -2.01 -5.14
N LYS A 176 -22.09 -1.50 -6.38
CA LYS A 176 -22.66 -0.17 -6.69
C LYS A 176 -24.18 -0.14 -6.49
N LYS A 177 -24.90 -1.20 -6.85
CA LYS A 177 -26.35 -1.34 -6.61
C LYS A 177 -26.65 -1.42 -5.11
N ALA A 178 -25.93 -2.26 -4.37
CA ALA A 178 -26.05 -2.39 -2.91
C ALA A 178 -25.80 -1.05 -2.19
N LYS A 179 -24.75 -0.30 -2.58
CA LYS A 179 -24.46 1.04 -2.03
C LYS A 179 -25.60 2.04 -2.30
N LYS A 180 -26.24 1.98 -3.47
CA LYS A 180 -27.42 2.81 -3.80
C LYS A 180 -28.64 2.41 -2.97
N ALA A 181 -28.90 1.11 -2.80
CA ALA A 181 -30.01 0.60 -1.99
C ALA A 181 -29.86 1.02 -0.51
N ALA A 182 -28.69 0.79 0.09
CA ALA A 182 -28.39 1.20 1.46
C ALA A 182 -28.53 2.72 1.67
N LYS A 183 -28.14 3.54 0.67
CA LYS A 183 -28.35 5.00 0.73
C LYS A 183 -29.84 5.38 0.71
N LYS A 184 -30.66 4.67 -0.08
CA LYS A 184 -32.12 4.87 -0.15
C LYS A 184 -32.77 4.49 1.18
N GLU A 185 -32.43 3.33 1.72
CA GLU A 185 -32.93 2.84 3.01
C GLU A 185 -32.58 3.80 4.15
N ARG A 186 -31.33 4.26 4.24
CA ARG A 186 -30.91 5.27 5.23
C ARG A 186 -31.72 6.57 5.12
N LYS A 187 -32.10 6.98 3.90
CA LYS A 187 -32.96 8.16 3.68
C LYS A 187 -34.38 7.91 4.16
N HIS A 188 -34.96 6.73 3.91
CA HIS A 188 -36.28 6.34 4.41
C HIS A 188 -36.30 6.26 5.93
N ALA A 189 -35.31 5.61 6.55
CA ALA A 189 -35.18 5.53 8.01
C ALA A 189 -35.08 6.93 8.66
N ARG A 190 -34.34 7.86 8.05
CA ARG A 190 -34.28 9.27 8.53
C ARG A 190 -35.62 9.99 8.40
N ARG A 191 -36.38 9.73 7.33
CA ARG A 191 -37.73 10.31 7.13
C ARG A 191 -38.73 9.76 8.14
N GLU A 192 -38.71 8.45 8.39
CA GLU A 192 -39.57 7.80 9.39
C GLU A 192 -39.25 8.29 10.80
N LYS A 193 -37.97 8.41 11.19
CA LYS A 193 -37.59 9.03 12.47
C LYS A 193 -38.13 10.47 12.61
N ARG A 194 -38.14 11.26 11.53
CA ARG A 194 -38.71 12.63 11.55
C ARG A 194 -40.23 12.62 11.70
N ARG A 195 -40.93 11.68 11.05
CA ARG A 195 -42.38 11.50 11.20
C ARG A 195 -42.76 11.09 12.62
N LEU A 196 -42.04 10.14 13.20
CA LEU A 196 -42.26 9.70 14.58
C LEU A 196 -42.03 10.85 15.57
N LYS A 197 -41.01 11.68 15.33
CA LYS A 197 -40.74 12.86 16.16
C LYS A 197 -41.83 13.95 16.04
N LYS A 198 -42.50 14.07 14.88
CA LYS A 198 -43.63 14.99 14.71
C LYS A 198 -44.85 14.49 15.48
N ARG A 199 -45.19 13.19 15.36
CA ARG A 199 -46.29 12.57 16.11
C ARG A 199 -46.12 12.73 17.62
N LYS A 200 -44.90 12.51 18.14
CA LYS A 200 -44.61 12.69 19.56
C LYS A 200 -44.78 14.13 20.06
N HIS A 201 -44.75 15.12 19.17
CA HIS A 201 -45.00 16.53 19.52
C HIS A 201 -46.51 16.85 19.47
N GLU A 202 -47.31 16.08 18.74
CA GLU A 202 -48.78 16.22 18.69
C GLU A 202 -49.43 15.60 19.96
N ASP A 203 -48.81 14.59 20.57
CA ASP A 203 -49.31 13.95 21.81
C ASP A 203 -48.93 14.72 23.10
N ASP A 204 -47.97 15.65 23.04
CA ASP A 204 -47.48 16.43 24.20
C ASP A 204 -48.10 17.85 24.27
N ASP A 205 -49.01 18.17 23.33
CA ASP A 205 -49.75 19.42 23.26
C ASP A 205 -51.23 19.21 23.61
N SER A 206 -51.49 18.42 24.65
CA SER A 206 -52.78 18.42 25.37
C SER A 206 -52.71 19.46 26.48
N GLY A 207 -52.71 20.73 26.10
CA GLY A 207 -52.57 21.84 27.03
C GLY A 207 -53.07 23.15 26.45
N VAL A 208 -54.37 23.39 26.65
CA VAL A 208 -55.10 24.66 26.66
C VAL A 208 -55.52 25.33 25.32
N SER A 209 -56.81 25.65 25.33
CA SER A 209 -57.68 26.41 24.41
C SER A 209 -57.11 27.71 23.84
N ASP A 210 -57.50 28.09 22.61
CA ASP A 210 -58.55 29.10 22.36
C ASP A 210 -58.75 29.35 20.84
N LEU A 211 -59.95 29.83 20.52
CA LEU A 211 -60.69 29.89 19.28
C LEU A 211 -60.09 30.79 18.18
N SER A 212 -60.29 30.40 16.92
CA SER A 212 -60.77 31.29 15.85
C SER A 212 -61.20 30.45 14.65
N GLU A 213 -62.50 30.19 14.58
CA GLU A 213 -63.19 30.03 13.31
C GLU A 213 -63.04 31.31 12.48
N ASP A 214 -62.58 31.15 11.25
CA ASP A 214 -63.09 31.96 10.15
C ASP A 214 -63.07 31.13 8.86
N ASP A 215 -64.09 31.42 8.07
CA ASP A 215 -64.81 30.57 7.13
C ASP A 215 -64.21 30.61 5.71
N ASP A 216 -64.93 30.00 4.77
CA ASP A 216 -64.84 30.09 3.31
C ASP A 216 -63.74 29.31 2.57
N GLU A 217 -63.99 28.67 1.44
CA GLU A 217 -65.12 28.02 0.79
C GLU A 217 -64.52 27.54 -0.56
N LYS A 218 -64.90 26.35 -1.05
CA LYS A 218 -64.94 25.98 -2.49
C LYS A 218 -63.60 25.96 -3.27
N GLU A 219 -63.37 25.19 -4.32
CA GLU A 219 -64.16 24.37 -5.22
C GLU A 219 -63.19 23.39 -5.91
N ALA A 220 -63.74 22.27 -6.37
CA ALA A 220 -63.06 21.31 -7.22
C ALA A 220 -63.00 21.83 -8.67
N ASP A 221 -61.91 21.61 -9.40
CA ASP A 221 -62.04 21.31 -10.83
C ASP A 221 -61.01 20.26 -11.27
N HIS A 222 -61.56 19.20 -11.84
CA HIS A 222 -60.87 18.17 -12.58
C HIS A 222 -60.70 18.65 -14.02
N ARG A 223 -59.51 18.57 -14.62
CA ARG A 223 -59.43 18.27 -16.06
C ARG A 223 -58.20 17.49 -16.46
N HIS A 224 -58.52 16.36 -17.07
CA HIS A 224 -57.70 15.32 -17.66
C HIS A 224 -56.82 15.77 -18.84
N LYS A 225 -55.96 14.81 -19.26
CA LYS A 225 -55.60 14.49 -20.66
C LYS A 225 -54.47 15.32 -21.28
N ASP A 226 -53.52 14.79 -22.05
CA ASP A 226 -53.08 13.44 -22.43
C ASP A 226 -51.75 13.61 -23.21
N TYR A 227 -50.93 12.55 -23.25
CA TYR A 227 -50.06 12.15 -24.37
C TYR A 227 -48.91 13.06 -24.93
N SER A 228 -47.66 12.67 -24.63
CA SER A 228 -46.45 12.39 -25.49
C SER A 228 -46.33 12.95 -26.94
N PRO A 229 -45.15 12.86 -27.62
CA PRO A 229 -43.73 13.11 -27.31
C PRO A 229 -42.98 13.86 -28.46
N ARG A 230 -41.67 14.18 -28.29
CA ARG A 230 -40.58 14.30 -29.31
C ARG A 230 -39.84 15.66 -29.46
N HIS A 231 -38.50 15.51 -29.48
CA HIS A 231 -37.46 16.17 -30.29
C HIS A 231 -37.47 17.69 -30.53
N HIS A 232 -36.39 18.38 -30.11
CA HIS A 232 -35.32 18.94 -30.98
C HIS A 232 -34.34 19.73 -30.07
N ARG A 233 -33.06 19.34 -30.01
CA ARG A 233 -31.90 19.87 -30.78
C ARG A 233 -31.57 21.34 -30.51
N GLU A 234 -30.29 21.54 -30.23
CA GLU A 234 -29.50 22.76 -30.21
C GLU A 234 -30.01 23.91 -31.08
N HIS A 235 -29.95 25.14 -30.56
CA HIS A 235 -29.08 26.18 -31.11
C HIS A 235 -29.08 27.41 -30.20
N GLY A 236 -27.89 27.94 -29.93
CA GLY A 236 -27.74 29.25 -29.32
C GLY A 236 -28.12 30.37 -30.27
N ARG A 237 -28.43 31.54 -29.70
CA ARG A 237 -27.77 32.82 -30.00
C ARG A 237 -28.44 33.95 -29.23
N ASP A 238 -27.59 34.92 -28.96
CA ASP A 238 -27.78 36.23 -28.36
C ASP A 238 -29.14 36.89 -28.58
N ARG A 239 -29.59 37.62 -27.55
CA ARG A 239 -30.25 38.91 -27.72
C ARG A 239 -30.23 39.66 -26.40
N GLU A 240 -29.32 40.62 -26.33
CA GLU A 240 -29.50 41.78 -25.47
C GLU A 240 -30.79 42.51 -25.87
N ARG A 241 -31.61 42.85 -24.87
CA ARG A 241 -32.42 44.07 -24.92
C ARG A 241 -32.78 44.50 -23.51
N GLY A 242 -32.19 45.60 -23.09
CA GLY A 242 -32.53 46.29 -21.87
C GLY A 242 -33.98 46.74 -21.86
N ARG A 243 -34.59 46.69 -20.68
CA ARG A 243 -35.74 47.54 -20.34
C ARG A 243 -35.67 47.88 -18.86
N SER A 244 -35.15 49.07 -18.60
CA SER A 244 -35.28 49.79 -17.34
C SER A 244 -36.76 50.00 -17.02
N ARG A 245 -37.19 49.60 -15.81
CA ARG A 245 -38.36 50.15 -15.13
C ARG A 245 -38.06 50.30 -13.64
N SER A 246 -38.39 51.49 -13.17
CA SER A 246 -38.09 52.14 -11.90
C SER A 246 -38.79 51.55 -10.67
N ARG A 247 -38.03 51.52 -9.57
CA ARG A 247 -38.37 52.02 -8.22
C ARG A 247 -39.76 51.72 -7.64
N SER A 248 -39.78 50.82 -6.66
CA SER A 248 -40.69 50.91 -5.51
C SER A 248 -40.02 50.35 -4.26
N GLU A 249 -39.64 51.26 -3.39
CA GLU A 249 -39.19 51.10 -2.01
C GLU A 249 -40.36 50.57 -1.16
N SER A 250 -40.26 49.37 -0.56
CA SER A 250 -41.13 49.03 0.58
C SER A 250 -40.61 47.83 1.39
N ARG A 251 -40.32 48.12 2.68
CA ARG A 251 -40.37 47.24 3.86
C ARG A 251 -39.36 46.10 3.94
N ARG A 252 -38.13 46.44 4.34
CA ARG A 252 -37.23 45.52 5.05
C ARG A 252 -37.84 45.21 6.42
N LYS A 253 -38.20 43.95 6.67
CA LYS A 253 -38.53 43.44 8.00
C LYS A 253 -37.27 43.51 8.88
N PRO A 254 -37.33 43.98 10.15
CA PRO A 254 -36.20 43.91 11.05
C PRO A 254 -35.76 42.45 11.24
N LEU A 255 -34.46 42.20 11.15
CA LEU A 255 -33.88 40.91 11.51
C LEU A 255 -34.07 40.71 13.02
N ASP A 256 -34.69 39.60 13.37
CA ASP A 256 -34.91 39.15 14.74
C ASP A 256 -33.55 39.02 15.47
N THR A 257 -33.24 39.97 16.35
CA THR A 257 -32.04 39.97 17.19
C THR A 257 -32.19 39.04 18.40
N LYS A 258 -33.32 38.34 18.54
CA LYS A 258 -33.67 37.55 19.72
C LYS A 258 -33.54 36.06 19.48
N GLY A 259 -32.46 35.62 18.84
CA GLY A 259 -31.79 34.34 19.09
C GLY A 259 -32.63 33.06 19.23
N LYS A 260 -33.82 32.96 18.63
CA LYS A 260 -34.76 31.86 18.89
C LYS A 260 -34.41 30.56 18.17
N TYR A 261 -33.48 30.61 17.22
CA TYR A 261 -33.03 29.45 16.43
C TYR A 261 -31.52 29.25 16.48
N GLY A 262 -30.90 29.32 17.67
CA GLY A 262 -29.62 28.66 18.01
C GLY A 262 -28.39 28.92 17.10
N LEU A 263 -28.47 29.87 16.16
CA LEU A 263 -27.39 30.23 15.27
C LEU A 263 -26.92 31.64 15.64
N ILE A 264 -25.77 31.66 16.32
CA ILE A 264 -24.77 32.73 16.31
C ILE A 264 -25.07 33.92 17.22
N SER A 265 -24.75 33.77 18.51
CA SER A 265 -24.27 34.87 19.35
C SER A 265 -23.46 34.35 20.53
N LYS A 266 -22.45 33.52 20.26
CA LYS A 266 -21.41 33.23 21.25
C LYS A 266 -20.23 34.14 20.92
N ALA A 267 -19.86 35.02 21.84
CA ALA A 267 -18.67 35.86 21.75
C ALA A 267 -17.47 34.95 21.40
N GLY A 268 -16.99 35.03 20.16
CA GLY A 268 -16.00 34.10 19.59
C GLY A 268 -16.38 33.45 18.25
N ALA A 269 -17.59 33.69 17.73
CA ALA A 269 -17.93 33.27 16.37
C ALA A 269 -17.25 34.20 15.34
N VAL A 270 -16.13 33.75 14.78
CA VAL A 270 -15.43 34.44 13.68
C VAL A 270 -16.19 34.18 12.38
N GLU A 271 -16.84 35.21 11.85
CA GLU A 271 -17.41 35.14 10.52
C GLU A 271 -16.28 35.06 9.49
N SER A 272 -16.24 33.97 8.71
CA SER A 272 -15.28 33.81 7.62
C SER A 272 -15.60 34.83 6.52
N LYS A 273 -14.82 35.92 6.46
CA LYS A 273 -14.98 37.02 5.49
C LYS A 273 -14.85 36.58 4.02
N ASP A 274 -14.29 35.39 3.77
CA ASP A 274 -13.95 34.89 2.44
C ASP A 274 -15.01 33.99 1.78
N VAL A 275 -16.23 33.92 2.31
CA VAL A 275 -17.30 33.08 1.73
C VAL A 275 -18.15 33.92 0.79
N ASP A 276 -18.08 33.62 -0.50
CA ASP A 276 -18.94 34.19 -1.53
C ASP A 276 -20.40 33.73 -1.28
N LYS A 277 -21.23 34.63 -0.76
CA LYS A 277 -22.67 34.39 -0.47
C LYS A 277 -23.56 34.69 -1.68
N THR A 278 -23.00 35.21 -2.78
CA THR A 278 -23.76 35.68 -3.95
C THR A 278 -24.14 34.54 -4.90
N SER A 279 -23.37 33.45 -4.88
CA SER A 279 -23.61 32.27 -5.70
C SER A 279 -24.02 31.09 -4.83
N LEU A 280 -25.09 30.39 -5.20
CA LEU A 280 -25.52 29.13 -4.56
C LEU A 280 -24.60 27.93 -4.91
N GLY A 281 -23.46 28.20 -5.55
CA GLY A 281 -22.48 27.22 -6.02
C GLY A 281 -21.22 27.16 -5.13
N PRO A 282 -20.27 26.27 -5.45
CA PRO A 282 -18.98 26.26 -4.76
C PRO A 282 -18.27 27.61 -4.96
N ASN A 283 -17.74 28.15 -3.88
CA ASN A 283 -17.13 29.48 -3.88
C ASN A 283 -16.01 29.60 -4.94
N THR A 284 -16.17 30.62 -5.78
CA THR A 284 -15.38 30.88 -6.99
C THR A 284 -13.88 31.00 -6.72
N LYS A 285 -13.50 31.60 -5.58
CA LYS A 285 -12.10 31.75 -5.13
C LYS A 285 -11.44 30.39 -4.88
N TYR A 286 -12.17 29.45 -4.26
CA TYR A 286 -11.64 28.10 -4.01
C TYR A 286 -11.59 27.26 -5.28
N LEU A 287 -12.52 27.45 -6.22
CA LEU A 287 -12.45 26.80 -7.53
C LEU A 287 -11.27 27.30 -8.36
N ALA A 288 -10.98 28.60 -8.34
CA ALA A 288 -9.80 29.17 -8.98
C ALA A 288 -8.51 28.61 -8.36
N LYS A 289 -8.42 28.57 -7.02
CA LYS A 289 -7.28 27.98 -6.31
C LYS A 289 -7.10 26.49 -6.63
N ALA A 290 -8.19 25.73 -6.75
CA ALA A 290 -8.13 24.32 -7.14
C ALA A 290 -7.65 24.13 -8.59
N ARG A 291 -8.05 25.02 -9.51
CA ARG A 291 -7.56 25.02 -10.90
C ARG A 291 -6.08 25.36 -10.98
N GLU A 292 -5.64 26.36 -10.22
CA GLU A 292 -4.22 26.75 -10.09
C GLU A 292 -3.38 25.61 -9.52
N ALA A 293 -3.83 24.96 -8.44
CA ALA A 293 -3.15 23.81 -7.86
C ALA A 293 -3.02 22.66 -8.85
N LYS A 294 -4.08 22.38 -9.61
CA LYS A 294 -4.05 21.36 -10.68
C LYS A 294 -3.08 21.74 -11.81
N ARG A 295 -2.99 23.02 -12.17
CA ARG A 295 -2.04 23.53 -13.16
C ARG A 295 -0.59 23.31 -12.70
N LEU A 296 -0.30 23.64 -11.44
CA LEU A 296 1.01 23.41 -10.82
C LEU A 296 1.36 21.92 -10.74
N GLU A 297 0.41 21.07 -10.37
CA GLU A 297 0.60 19.61 -10.35
C GLU A 297 0.88 19.06 -11.76
N GLU A 298 0.17 19.55 -12.77
CA GLU A 298 0.37 19.15 -14.16
C GLU A 298 1.70 19.66 -14.72
N GLU A 299 2.14 20.85 -14.32
CA GLU A 299 3.46 21.40 -14.63
C GLU A 299 4.58 20.63 -13.93
N GLU A 300 4.41 20.26 -12.66
CA GLU A 300 5.34 19.40 -11.93
C GLU A 300 5.41 18.01 -12.57
N ARG A 301 4.27 17.45 -12.96
CA ARG A 301 4.20 16.19 -13.71
C ARG A 301 4.91 16.33 -15.06
N ARG A 302 4.72 17.44 -15.76
CA ARG A 302 5.38 17.74 -17.04
C ARG A 302 6.88 17.98 -16.86
N ARG A 303 7.34 18.55 -15.75
CA ARG A 303 8.76 18.66 -15.38
C ARG A 303 9.36 17.29 -15.11
N LYS A 304 8.68 16.46 -14.29
CA LYS A 304 9.09 15.08 -13.98
C LYS A 304 9.13 14.19 -15.22
N LEU A 305 8.18 14.35 -16.15
CA LEU A 305 8.15 13.64 -17.43
C LEU A 305 9.07 14.28 -18.48
N GLY A 306 9.32 15.59 -18.41
CA GLY A 306 10.12 16.36 -19.37
C GLY A 306 11.60 16.00 -19.33
N THR A 307 12.12 15.57 -18.19
CA THR A 307 13.49 15.02 -18.08
C THR A 307 13.66 13.70 -18.84
N SER A 308 12.57 13.02 -19.22
CA SER A 308 12.63 11.76 -19.98
C SER A 308 12.55 11.95 -21.50
N ALA A 309 12.17 13.14 -21.98
CA ALA A 309 11.87 13.39 -23.38
C ALA A 309 12.97 14.13 -24.17
N HIS A 310 14.04 14.57 -23.51
CA HIS A 310 15.20 15.19 -24.17
C HIS A 310 16.46 14.34 -23.96
N ARG A 311 16.52 13.19 -24.64
CA ARG A 311 17.79 12.53 -24.96
C ARG A 311 18.41 13.23 -26.17
N GLY A 312 18.73 14.51 -26.02
CA GLY A 312 19.83 15.12 -26.74
C GLY A 312 20.97 15.20 -25.74
N SER A 313 22.08 14.53 -26.02
CA SER A 313 23.28 14.59 -25.18
C SER A 313 23.83 16.01 -25.20
N CYS A 314 23.30 16.88 -24.33
CA CYS A 314 24.03 18.05 -23.91
C CYS A 314 25.10 17.52 -22.96
N GLU A 315 26.32 17.36 -23.48
CA GLU A 315 27.46 17.00 -22.65
C GLU A 315 27.70 18.17 -21.68
N LEU A 316 27.24 18.00 -20.43
CA LEU A 316 27.59 18.95 -19.37
C LEU A 316 29.11 19.03 -19.30
N THR A 317 29.61 20.25 -19.20
CA THR A 317 31.04 20.50 -18.98
C THR A 317 31.47 19.88 -17.65
N ASP A 318 32.75 19.53 -17.52
CA ASP A 318 33.23 18.82 -16.33
C ASP A 318 33.11 19.65 -15.04
N GLU A 319 33.05 20.98 -15.14
CA GLU A 319 32.78 21.88 -14.02
C GLU A 319 31.31 21.81 -13.57
N GLU A 320 30.38 21.72 -14.50
CA GLU A 320 28.95 21.57 -14.21
C GLU A 320 28.66 20.21 -13.57
N LYS A 321 29.35 19.14 -13.99
CA LYS A 321 29.26 17.83 -13.35
C LYS A 321 29.77 17.85 -11.91
N LYS A 322 30.89 18.54 -11.65
CA LYS A 322 31.43 18.71 -10.30
C LYS A 322 30.47 19.48 -9.40
N ARG A 323 29.90 20.58 -9.89
CA ARG A 323 28.88 21.37 -9.16
C ARG A 323 27.63 20.55 -8.88
N LEU A 324 27.13 19.80 -9.86
CA LEU A 324 25.98 18.92 -9.68
C LEU A 324 26.27 17.81 -8.65
N GLY A 325 27.47 17.22 -8.70
CA GLY A 325 27.92 16.24 -7.71
C GLY A 325 27.98 16.82 -6.29
N GLN A 326 28.48 18.05 -6.14
CA GLN A 326 28.49 18.76 -4.85
C GLN A 326 27.06 19.00 -4.34
N GLN A 327 26.15 19.45 -5.19
CA GLN A 327 24.74 19.63 -4.83
C GLN A 327 24.06 18.30 -4.44
N MET A 328 24.35 17.21 -5.15
CA MET A 328 23.84 15.88 -4.78
C MET A 328 24.36 15.43 -3.40
N VAL A 329 25.61 15.75 -3.07
CA VAL A 329 26.18 15.44 -1.75
C VAL A 329 25.56 16.31 -0.65
N GLU A 330 25.30 17.58 -0.90
CA GLU A 330 24.63 18.47 0.05
C GLU A 330 23.18 18.05 0.30
N ASP A 331 22.43 17.71 -0.75
CA ASP A 331 21.05 17.22 -0.64
C ASP A 331 21.00 15.87 0.09
N ALA A 332 21.97 14.97 -0.18
CA ALA A 332 22.12 13.73 0.57
C ALA A 332 22.37 13.99 2.06
N LYS A 333 23.24 14.94 2.42
CA LYS A 333 23.49 15.34 3.82
C LYS A 333 22.21 15.88 4.49
N GLN A 334 21.48 16.77 3.82
CA GLN A 334 20.21 17.30 4.35
C GLN A 334 19.18 16.19 4.59
N ARG A 335 19.13 15.19 3.71
CA ARG A 335 18.27 14.02 3.85
C ARG A 335 18.68 13.14 5.02
N GLU A 336 19.96 12.85 5.19
CA GLU A 336 20.48 12.08 6.33
C GLU A 336 20.22 12.81 7.66
N GLU A 337 20.43 14.13 7.72
CA GLU A 337 20.09 14.95 8.89
C GLU A 337 18.59 14.90 9.22
N TYR A 338 17.72 14.96 8.21
CA TYR A 338 16.29 14.83 8.40
C TYR A 338 15.90 13.44 8.95
N ILE A 339 16.52 12.38 8.44
CA ILE A 339 16.29 11.01 8.93
C ILE A 339 16.76 10.89 10.38
N ALA A 340 17.94 11.43 10.71
CA ALA A 340 18.48 11.43 12.07
C ALA A 340 17.56 12.20 13.02
N LYS A 341 17.13 13.41 12.68
CA LYS A 341 16.18 14.21 13.48
C LYS A 341 14.85 13.48 13.69
N ARG A 342 14.35 12.76 12.68
CA ARG A 342 13.12 11.97 12.83
C ARG A 342 13.34 10.75 13.73
N ALA A 343 14.51 10.12 13.66
CA ALA A 343 14.86 8.99 14.52
C ALA A 343 14.99 9.41 15.98
N THR A 344 15.63 10.54 16.27
CA THR A 344 15.76 11.08 17.63
C THR A 344 14.39 11.44 18.21
N MET A 345 13.54 12.15 17.46
CA MET A 345 12.18 12.48 17.90
C MET A 345 11.35 11.25 18.21
N LYS A 346 11.50 10.18 17.43
CA LYS A 346 10.82 8.90 17.69
C LYS A 346 11.36 8.20 18.93
N LYS A 347 12.68 8.27 19.17
CA LYS A 347 13.31 7.73 20.39
C LYS A 347 12.81 8.47 21.62
N ASP A 348 12.82 9.80 21.61
CA ASP A 348 12.32 10.63 22.72
C ASP A 348 10.83 10.35 23.01
N GLU A 349 10.03 10.07 21.99
CA GLU A 349 8.62 9.67 22.16
C GLU A 349 8.49 8.31 22.84
N LEU A 350 9.33 7.33 22.48
CA LEU A 350 9.35 6.02 23.12
C LEU A 350 9.82 6.12 24.58
N ASP A 351 10.89 6.86 24.84
CA ASP A 351 11.42 7.06 26.20
C ASP A 351 10.37 7.73 27.10
N LYS A 352 9.63 8.72 26.59
CA LYS A 352 8.49 9.33 27.31
C LYS A 352 7.38 8.33 27.58
N ARG A 353 7.05 7.45 26.63
CA ARG A 353 6.03 6.40 26.84
C ARG A 353 6.47 5.38 27.88
N GLU A 354 7.75 5.00 27.88
CA GLU A 354 8.32 4.11 28.88
C GLU A 354 8.35 4.75 30.27
N GLN A 355 8.69 6.03 30.37
CA GLN A 355 8.60 6.79 31.63
C GLN A 355 7.16 6.85 32.16
N VAL A 356 6.18 7.10 31.28
CA VAL A 356 4.75 7.09 31.68
C VAL A 356 4.33 5.69 32.13
N ALA A 357 4.72 4.64 31.41
CA ALA A 357 4.41 3.26 31.76
C ALA A 357 5.06 2.82 33.09
N THR A 358 6.30 3.22 33.35
CA THR A 358 7.03 2.87 34.59
C THR A 358 6.57 3.70 35.79
N SER A 359 6.11 4.94 35.58
CA SER A 359 5.52 5.78 36.64
C SER A 359 4.15 5.27 37.11
N SER A 360 3.43 4.53 36.26
CA SER A 360 2.13 3.93 36.60
C SER A 360 2.35 2.58 37.31
N ASN A 361 2.49 2.65 38.65
CA ASN A 361 2.63 1.52 39.58
C ASN A 361 3.95 0.71 39.52
N PRO A 362 5.06 1.25 40.09
CA PRO A 362 6.33 0.53 40.19
C PRO A 362 6.27 -0.70 41.11
N GLU A 363 5.36 -0.70 42.08
CA GLU A 363 5.28 -1.76 43.10
C GLU A 363 4.27 -2.87 42.77
N PHE A 364 3.37 -2.68 41.79
CA PHE A 364 2.33 -3.68 41.52
C PHE A 364 2.91 -5.00 41.03
N LEU A 365 3.82 -4.95 40.04
CA LEU A 365 4.48 -6.15 39.52
C LEU A 365 5.45 -6.73 40.55
N ARG A 366 6.10 -5.88 41.36
CA ARG A 366 7.01 -6.31 42.42
C ARG A 366 6.26 -7.07 43.53
N LYS A 367 5.12 -6.53 43.95
CA LYS A 367 4.22 -7.12 44.95
C LYS A 367 3.56 -8.40 44.45
N LEU A 368 3.10 -8.41 43.20
CA LEU A 368 2.53 -9.61 42.58
C LEU A 368 3.58 -10.72 42.42
N HIS A 369 4.83 -10.35 42.13
CA HIS A 369 5.94 -11.30 42.09
C HIS A 369 6.33 -11.78 43.49
N SER A 370 6.37 -10.92 44.51
CA SER A 370 6.66 -11.36 45.88
C SER A 370 5.56 -12.28 46.43
N GLU A 371 4.29 -11.96 46.20
CA GLU A 371 3.17 -12.81 46.63
C GLU A 371 3.15 -14.16 45.90
N ALA A 372 3.45 -14.18 44.60
CA ALA A 372 3.46 -15.42 43.82
C ALA A 372 4.68 -16.33 44.09
N TYR A 373 5.84 -15.75 44.41
CA TYR A 373 7.10 -16.50 44.49
C TYR A 373 7.75 -16.54 45.87
N LEU A 374 7.46 -15.61 46.77
CA LEU A 374 8.11 -15.53 48.10
C LEU A 374 7.15 -15.94 49.22
N ASP A 375 5.92 -15.43 49.25
CA ASP A 375 4.99 -15.56 50.39
C ASP A 375 4.01 -16.74 50.35
N GLY A 376 3.90 -17.45 49.22
CA GLY A 376 3.10 -18.68 49.16
C GLY A 376 3.84 -19.87 49.76
N GLU A 377 3.15 -20.71 50.55
CA GLU A 377 3.58 -21.99 51.17
C GLU A 377 4.08 -23.09 50.18
N SER A 378 4.50 -22.68 48.99
CA SER A 378 5.09 -23.51 47.96
C SER A 378 6.56 -23.81 48.28
N ASN A 379 6.82 -25.10 48.52
CA ASN A 379 8.15 -25.67 48.75
C ASN A 379 9.12 -25.27 47.60
N MET A 380 10.39 -25.00 47.91
CA MET A 380 11.45 -24.60 46.96
C MET A 380 11.52 -25.50 45.72
N SER A 381 11.26 -26.80 45.91
CA SER A 381 11.18 -27.81 44.85
C SER A 381 10.10 -27.49 43.80
N ASP A 382 8.96 -26.96 44.22
CA ASP A 382 7.83 -26.61 43.35
C ASP A 382 8.09 -25.30 42.60
N ARG A 383 8.89 -24.40 43.19
CA ARG A 383 9.39 -23.17 42.54
C ARG A 383 10.40 -23.50 41.44
N LEU A 384 11.33 -24.42 41.70
CA LEU A 384 12.30 -24.92 40.71
C LEU A 384 11.61 -25.64 39.54
N ARG A 385 10.55 -26.42 39.82
CA ARG A 385 9.77 -27.12 38.78
C ARG A 385 9.00 -26.17 37.87
N ARG A 386 8.38 -25.12 38.41
CA ARG A 386 7.70 -24.08 37.59
C ARG A 386 8.67 -23.30 36.70
N ASN A 387 9.90 -23.08 37.19
CA ASN A 387 10.93 -22.35 36.44
C ASN A 387 11.85 -23.27 35.61
N ALA A 388 11.63 -24.59 35.64
CA ALA A 388 12.48 -25.58 34.97
C ALA A 388 12.58 -25.33 33.46
N HIS A 389 11.50 -24.87 32.82
CA HIS A 389 11.49 -24.56 31.40
C HIS A 389 12.30 -23.31 31.02
N TYR A 390 12.48 -22.35 31.94
CA TYR A 390 13.36 -21.20 31.72
C TYR A 390 14.81 -21.53 32.04
N ILE A 391 15.03 -22.34 33.08
CA ILE A 391 16.36 -22.87 33.41
C ILE A 391 16.87 -23.72 32.25
N GLN A 392 16.06 -24.62 31.69
CA GLN A 392 16.44 -25.44 30.52
C GLN A 392 16.68 -24.61 29.25
N ARG A 393 15.96 -23.50 29.07
CA ARG A 393 16.12 -22.64 27.88
C ARG A 393 17.28 -21.65 27.98
N LYS A 394 17.75 -21.34 29.21
CA LYS A 394 18.92 -20.51 29.48
C LYS A 394 20.14 -21.31 29.97
N ALA A 395 20.00 -22.63 30.12
CA ALA A 395 21.10 -23.54 30.39
C ALA A 395 21.89 -23.79 29.11
N ASP A 396 22.49 -22.73 28.59
CA ASP A 396 23.67 -22.89 27.76
C ASP A 396 24.79 -23.40 28.68
N ALA A 397 25.44 -24.49 28.27
CA ALA A 397 26.41 -25.26 29.05
C ALA A 397 27.65 -24.46 29.54
N SER A 398 27.74 -23.17 29.22
CA SER A 398 28.87 -22.31 29.57
C SER A 398 28.80 -21.71 30.99
N ASN A 399 27.62 -21.62 31.61
CA ASN A 399 27.46 -20.91 32.90
C ASN A 399 27.25 -21.80 34.12
N PHE A 400 27.23 -23.13 33.96
CA PHE A 400 27.05 -24.05 35.10
C PHE A 400 28.38 -24.51 35.74
N LEU A 401 29.51 -24.27 35.09
CA LEU A 401 30.85 -24.73 35.54
C LEU A 401 31.85 -23.61 35.88
N SER A 402 31.48 -22.33 35.78
CA SER A 402 32.30 -21.25 36.34
C SER A 402 31.90 -21.00 37.79
N LYS A 403 32.66 -21.58 38.72
CA LYS A 403 32.76 -21.06 40.09
C LYS A 403 33.86 -20.02 40.15
#